data_AF-A0A2H5PQF2-F1
#
_entry.id   AF-A0A2H5PQF2-F1
#
_cell.length_a   1.000
_cell.length_b   1.000
_cell.length_c   1.000
_cell.angle_alpha   90.00
_cell.angle_beta   90.00
_cell.angle_gamma   90.00
#
_symmetry.space_group_name_H-M   'P 1'
#
loop_
_entity.id
_entity.type
_entity.pdbx_description
1 polymer ?
#
loop_
_entity_poly.entity_id
_entity_poly.type
_entity_poly.pdbx_seq_one_letter_code
_entity_poly.pdbx_strand_id
1 'polypeptide(L)'
;GNEARNNLMARLDSAKVNLERIAQMKSKLVSDNNKPELMEMDIKTLEEEHGTLLSDIAGEAEYLQSLQHQIEKLEGISHVIKCVCGQEYKVEVSLSA
;
A
#
# COMPACT_ATOMS: atom_id res chain seq x y z
N GLY A 1 -58.47 34.38 21.60
CA GLY A 1 -58.72 33.50 22.75
C GLY A 1 -57.39 33.12 23.39
N ASN A 2 -57.29 33.24 24.71
CA ASN A 2 -56.05 32.99 25.47
C ASN A 2 -55.48 31.57 25.26
N GLU A 3 -56.37 30.62 24.94
CA GLU A 3 -56.06 29.22 24.70
C GLU A 3 -55.23 28.97 23.43
N ALA A 4 -55.55 29.66 22.33
CA ALA A 4 -54.76 29.57 21.08
C ALA A 4 -53.32 30.05 21.29
N ARG A 5 -53.14 31.10 22.09
CA ARG A 5 -51.82 31.64 22.44
C ARG A 5 -51.01 30.65 23.29
N ASN A 6 -51.66 30.03 24.30
CA ASN A 6 -51.02 29.03 25.14
C ASN A 6 -50.61 27.77 24.36
N ASN A 7 -51.44 27.33 23.40
CA ASN A 7 -51.12 26.20 22.53
C ASN A 7 -49.89 26.49 21.65
N LEU A 8 -49.80 27.69 21.07
CA LEU A 8 -48.64 28.11 20.28
C LEU A 8 -47.36 28.14 21.12
N MET A 9 -47.44 28.63 22.36
CA MET A 9 -46.31 28.63 23.29
C MET A 9 -45.78 27.22 23.53
N ALA A 10 -46.68 26.27 23.83
CA ALA A 10 -46.31 24.88 24.07
C ALA A 10 -45.68 24.20 22.83
N ARG A 11 -46.15 24.53 21.63
CA ARG A 11 -45.56 24.03 20.37
C ARG A 11 -44.16 24.61 20.13
N LEU A 12 -43.95 25.88 20.46
CA LEU A 12 -42.65 26.53 20.36
C LEU A 12 -41.64 25.90 21.33
N ASP A 13 -42.03 25.67 22.58
CA ASP A 13 -41.19 25.01 23.58
C ASP A 13 -40.85 23.58 23.15
N SER A 14 -41.83 22.83 22.63
CA SER A 14 -41.61 21.49 22.08
C SER A 14 -40.65 21.50 20.88
N ALA A 15 -40.79 22.46 19.96
CA ALA A 15 -39.91 22.61 18.82
C ALA A 15 -38.46 22.93 19.24
N LYS A 16 -38.29 23.76 20.27
CA LYS A 16 -36.98 24.09 20.84
C LYS A 16 -36.28 22.86 21.41
N VAL A 17 -36.98 22.06 22.21
CA VAL A 17 -36.43 20.81 22.78
C VAL A 17 -36.04 19.83 21.68
N ASN A 18 -36.85 19.73 20.62
CA ASN A 18 -36.52 18.86 19.48
C ASN A 18 -35.27 19.33 18.73
N LEU A 19 -35.08 20.63 18.56
CA LEU A 19 -33.86 21.21 17.96
C LEU A 19 -32.62 20.89 18.79
N GLU A 20 -32.70 21.05 20.12
CA GLU A 20 -31.61 20.71 21.04
C GLU A 20 -31.25 19.21 20.93
N ARG A 21 -32.26 18.34 20.88
CA ARG A 21 -32.06 16.90 20.70
C ARG A 21 -31.39 16.55 19.37
N ILE A 22 -31.78 17.21 18.28
CA ILE A 22 -31.16 17.03 16.95
C ILE A 22 -29.69 17.46 16.98
N ALA A 23 -29.38 18.61 17.61
CA ALA A 23 -28.01 19.08 17.74
C ALA A 23 -27.14 18.08 18.51
N GLN A 24 -27.68 17.52 19.60
CA GLN A 24 -26.99 16.53 20.42
C GLN A 24 -26.76 15.21 19.67
N MET A 25 -27.76 14.72 18.93
CA MET A 25 -27.63 13.55 18.05
C MET A 25 -26.59 13.77 16.96
N LYS A 26 -26.58 14.95 16.32
CA LYS A 26 -25.58 15.30 15.31
C LYS A 26 -24.16 15.26 15.90
N SER A 27 -23.97 15.85 17.08
CA SER A 27 -22.67 15.83 17.76
C SER A 27 -22.20 14.39 18.04
N LYS A 28 -23.11 13.52 18.47
CA LYS A 28 -22.80 12.11 18.74
C LYS A 28 -22.46 11.34 17.46
N LEU A 29 -23.19 11.56 16.37
CA LEU A 29 -22.87 10.94 15.08
C LEU A 29 -21.50 11.37 14.56
N VAL A 30 -21.14 12.65 14.72
CA VAL A 30 -19.82 13.14 14.33
C VAL A 30 -18.71 12.50 15.18
N SER A 31 -18.89 12.36 16.50
CA SER A 31 -17.91 11.69 17.35
C SER A 31 -17.80 10.19 17.07
N ASP A 32 -18.92 9.51 16.82
CA ASP A 32 -18.94 8.07 16.56
C ASP A 32 -18.28 7.73 15.21
N ASN A 33 -18.37 8.64 14.22
CA ASN A 33 -17.77 8.48 12.90
C ASN A 33 -16.31 8.96 12.84
N ASN A 34 -15.93 9.98 13.61
CA ASN A 34 -14.54 10.42 13.69
C ASN A 34 -13.79 9.57 14.72
N LYS A 35 -13.27 8.43 14.28
CA LYS A 35 -12.34 7.60 15.06
C LYS A 35 -10.91 7.77 14.53
N PRO A 36 -10.23 8.90 14.82
CA PRO A 36 -8.91 9.22 14.27
C PRO A 36 -7.85 8.20 14.66
N GLU A 37 -7.96 7.62 15.87
CA GLU A 37 -7.03 6.59 16.38
C GLU A 37 -7.05 5.32 15.51
N LEU A 38 -8.23 4.92 15.00
CA LEU A 38 -8.33 3.77 14.09
C LEU A 38 -7.70 4.10 12.74
N MET A 39 -7.95 5.30 12.20
CA MET A 39 -7.36 5.75 10.94
C MET A 39 -5.84 5.88 11.03
N GLU A 40 -5.32 6.38 12.15
CA GLU A 40 -3.88 6.52 12.39
C GLU A 40 -3.20 5.16 12.48
N MET A 41 -3.81 4.19 13.17
CA MET A 41 -3.33 2.82 13.23
C MET A 41 -3.30 2.16 11.84
N ASP A 42 -4.35 2.36 11.03
CA ASP A 42 -4.42 1.84 9.66
C ASP A 42 -3.30 2.44 8.78
N ILE A 43 -3.06 3.75 8.88
CA ILE A 43 -1.99 4.43 8.14
C ILE A 43 -0.62 3.89 8.54
N LYS A 44 -0.33 3.80 9.85
CA LYS A 44 0.96 3.30 10.34
C LYS A 44 1.24 1.87 9.87
N THR A 45 0.22 1.01 9.90
CA THR A 45 0.34 -0.38 9.43
C THR A 45 0.64 -0.41 7.92
N LEU A 46 -0.04 0.41 7.13
CA LEU A 46 0.21 0.53 5.69
C LEU A 46 1.62 1.03 5.37
N GLU A 47 2.13 2.01 6.13
CA GLU A 47 3.50 2.51 5.97
C GLU A 47 4.55 1.43 6.27
N GLU A 48 4.33 0.62 7.30
CA GLU A 48 5.21 -0.51 7.67
C GLU A 48 5.20 -1.61 6.60
N GLU A 49 4.02 -2.00 6.09
CA GLU A 49 3.88 -2.97 4.99
C GLU A 49 4.55 -2.47 3.71
N HIS A 50 4.35 -1.19 3.36
CA HIS A 50 5.02 -0.57 2.21
C HIS A 50 6.55 -0.58 2.37
N GLY A 51 7.07 -0.28 3.56
CA GLY A 51 8.50 -0.37 3.85
C GLY A 51 9.07 -1.78 3.66
N THR A 52 8.32 -2.79 4.11
CA THR A 52 8.68 -4.21 3.93
C THR A 52 8.74 -4.59 2.45
N LEU A 53 7.71 -4.20 1.68
CA LEU A 53 7.67 -4.45 0.22
C LEU A 53 8.83 -3.79 -0.52
N LEU A 54 9.22 -2.57 -0.15
CA LEU A 54 10.39 -1.91 -0.75
C LEU A 54 11.69 -2.67 -0.47
N SER A 55 11.84 -3.24 0.72
CA SER A 55 12.99 -4.08 1.07
C SER A 55 13.02 -5.35 0.24
N ASP A 56 11.87 -6.00 0.05
CA ASP A 56 11.78 -7.23 -0.75
C ASP A 56 12.14 -6.95 -2.22
N ILE A 57 11.60 -5.87 -2.80
CA ILE A 57 11.93 -5.44 -4.17
C ILE A 57 13.43 -5.17 -4.32
N ALA A 58 14.06 -4.52 -3.32
CA ALA A 58 15.50 -4.29 -3.34
C ALA A 58 16.28 -5.61 -3.33
N GLY A 59 15.91 -6.55 -2.48
CA GLY A 59 16.53 -7.88 -2.42
C GLY A 59 16.35 -8.69 -3.71
N GLU A 60 15.18 -8.64 -4.33
CA GLU A 60 14.93 -9.27 -5.63
C GLU A 60 15.80 -8.66 -6.73
N ALA A 61 15.94 -7.33 -6.75
CA ALA A 61 16.79 -6.64 -7.71
C ALA A 61 18.27 -7.02 -7.56
N GLU A 62 18.77 -7.10 -6.32
CA GLU A 62 20.13 -7.56 -6.02
C GLU A 62 20.36 -9.00 -6.47
N TYR A 63 19.39 -9.89 -6.23
CA TYR A 63 19.46 -11.27 -6.65
C TYR A 63 19.50 -11.41 -8.18
N LEU A 64 18.62 -10.69 -8.89
CA LEU A 64 18.61 -10.65 -10.36
C LEU A 64 19.94 -10.12 -10.92
N GLN A 65 20.50 -9.07 -10.32
CA GLN A 65 21.81 -8.55 -10.71
C GLN A 65 22.93 -9.59 -10.51
N SER A 66 22.90 -10.34 -9.41
CA SER A 66 23.84 -11.44 -9.16
C SER A 66 23.73 -12.55 -10.21
N LEU A 67 22.50 -12.93 -10.59
CA LEU A 67 22.28 -13.92 -11.65
C LEU A 67 22.81 -13.43 -13.00
N GLN A 68 22.55 -12.17 -13.35
CA GLN A 68 23.07 -11.57 -14.58
C GLN A 68 24.60 -11.59 -14.60
N HIS A 69 25.24 -11.23 -13.48
CA HIS A 69 26.70 -11.30 -13.35
C HIS A 69 27.25 -12.73 -13.52
N GLN A 70 26.55 -13.73 -12.98
CA GLN A 70 26.93 -15.14 -13.15
C GLN A 70 26.79 -15.61 -14.60
N ILE A 71 25.74 -15.18 -15.30
CA ILE A 71 25.53 -15.43 -16.72
C ILE A 71 26.67 -14.85 -17.54
N GLU A 72 27.01 -13.57 -17.34
CA GLU A 72 28.11 -12.89 -18.03
C GLU A 72 29.46 -13.62 -17.82
N LYS A 73 29.69 -14.10 -16.60
CA LYS A 73 30.89 -14.89 -16.29
C LYS A 73 30.95 -16.20 -17.07
N LEU A 74 29.82 -16.87 -17.26
CA LEU A 74 29.73 -18.11 -18.04
C LEU A 74 29.92 -17.85 -19.54
N GLU A 75 29.29 -16.81 -20.08
CA GLU A 75 29.43 -16.40 -21.48
C GLU A 75 30.87 -15.96 -21.82
N GLY A 76 31.60 -15.42 -20.84
CA GLY A 76 33.02 -15.10 -20.97
C GLY A 76 33.95 -16.31 -21.07
N ILE A 77 33.48 -17.53 -20.80
CA ILE A 77 34.31 -18.74 -20.88
C ILE A 77 34.50 -19.15 -22.34
N SER A 78 35.74 -19.13 -22.79
CA SER A 78 36.13 -19.64 -24.11
C SER A 78 37.45 -20.39 -24.08
N HIS A 79 37.57 -21.42 -24.92
CA HIS A 79 38.77 -22.23 -25.05
C HIS A 79 39.05 -22.58 -26.50
N VAL A 80 40.33 -22.67 -26.87
CA VAL A 80 40.76 -23.13 -28.20
C VAL A 80 41.29 -24.55 -28.07
N ILE A 81 40.65 -25.50 -28.75
CA ILE A 81 41.07 -26.89 -28.82
C ILE A 81 41.84 -27.10 -30.11
N LYS A 82 43.07 -27.62 -30.00
CA LYS A 82 43.92 -27.96 -31.15
C LYS A 82 43.81 -29.46 -31.45
N CYS A 83 43.40 -29.80 -32.66
CA CYS A 83 43.35 -31.16 -33.16
C CYS A 83 44.74 -31.65 -33.56
N VAL A 84 44.95 -32.97 -33.50
CA VAL A 84 46.19 -33.63 -33.95
C VAL A 84 46.48 -33.40 -35.44
N CYS A 85 45.47 -33.06 -36.26
CA CYS A 85 45.65 -32.68 -37.66
C CYS A 85 46.10 -31.21 -37.85
N GLY A 86 46.23 -30.45 -36.77
CA GLY A 86 46.65 -29.03 -36.78
C GLY A 86 45.48 -28.03 -36.79
N GLN A 87 44.24 -28.47 -36.97
CA GLN A 87 43.06 -27.60 -36.95
C GLN A 87 42.75 -27.09 -35.53
N GLU A 88 42.34 -25.83 -35.40
CA GLU A 88 41.94 -25.23 -34.13
C GLU A 88 40.44 -24.93 -34.11
N TYR A 89 39.80 -25.18 -32.96
CA TYR A 89 38.37 -24.97 -32.72
C TYR A 89 38.18 -24.11 -31.48
N LYS A 90 37.54 -22.95 -31.65
CA LYS A 90 37.11 -22.13 -30.52
C LYS A 90 35.79 -22.70 -29.98
N VAL A 91 35.78 -23.07 -28.71
CA VAL A 91 34.60 -23.48 -27.96
C VAL A 91 34.23 -22.34 -27.04
N GLU A 92 32.95 -21.99 -27.02
CA GLU A 92 32.38 -20.94 -26.18
C GLU A 92 31.00 -21.39 -25.70
N VAL A 93 30.58 -20.88 -24.54
CA VAL A 93 29.27 -21.19 -23.96
C VAL A 93 28.26 -20.21 -24.53
N SER A 94 27.30 -20.71 -25.31
CA SER A 94 26.14 -19.94 -25.75
C SER A 94 24.92 -20.34 -24.93
N LEU A 95 24.30 -19.38 -24.24
CA LEU A 95 23.00 -19.59 -23.60
C LEU A 95 21.90 -19.33 -24.63
N SER A 96 21.04 -20.32 -24.87
CA SER A 96 19.87 -20.19 -25.74
C SER A 96 18.66 -19.71 -24.93
N ALA A 97 17.87 -18.82 -25.53
CA ALA A 97 16.62 -18.29 -24.97
C ALA A 97 15.52 -19.34 -24.82
#